data_AF-A0A7C9F9X8-F1
#
_entry.id   AF-A0A7C9F9X8-F1
#
_cell.length_a   1.000
_cell.length_b   1.000
_cell.length_c   1.000
_cell.angle_alpha   90.00
_cell.angle_beta   90.00
_cell.angle_gamma   90.00
#
_symmetry.space_group_name_H-M   'P 1'
#
loop_
_entity.id
_entity.type
_entity.pdbx_description
1 polymer ?
#
loop_
_entity_poly.entity_id
_entity_poly.type
_entity_poly.pdbx_seq_one_letter_code
_entity_poly.pdbx_strand_id
1 'polypeptide(L)'
;SGILSSLTESLRDRQEKVRRYSMAALGELLFYISTQSEQPRDNIAAEIQPKDGRSATGWQVPNALISLVVSMLRKGEDDITQLYALRTIENIFSQGAQWVSRFTSSDVINNLCYIFRAVGKQESMRLTAGSCLVRLVRFNPTSIQSVIEKLSFKDTAAGLVKGSSRE
;
A
#
# COMPACT_ATOMS: atom_id res chain seq x y z
N SER A 1 -7.50 5.55 -18.46
CA SER A 1 -6.93 4.29 -18.99
C SER A 1 -7.81 3.11 -18.67
N GLY A 2 -8.14 2.29 -19.67
CA GLY A 2 -9.05 1.14 -19.52
C GLY A 2 -8.51 -0.01 -18.65
N ILE A 3 -7.19 -0.24 -18.63
CA ILE A 3 -6.62 -1.34 -17.84
C ILE A 3 -6.79 -1.14 -16.32
N LEU A 4 -6.65 0.09 -15.84
CA LEU A 4 -6.81 0.41 -14.42
C LEU A 4 -8.25 0.15 -13.97
N SER A 5 -9.23 0.59 -14.76
CA SER A 5 -10.65 0.32 -14.49
C SER A 5 -10.96 -1.17 -14.54
N SER A 6 -10.49 -1.90 -15.55
CA SER A 6 -10.73 -3.34 -15.66
C SER A 6 -10.14 -4.13 -14.49
N LEU A 7 -8.92 -3.81 -14.05
CA LEU A 7 -8.33 -4.44 -12.86
C LEU A 7 -9.09 -4.08 -11.58
N THR A 8 -9.49 -2.81 -11.45
CA THR A 8 -10.29 -2.31 -10.31
C THR A 8 -11.64 -3.03 -10.21
N GLU A 9 -12.32 -3.23 -11.34
CA GLU A 9 -13.60 -3.95 -11.41
C GLU A 9 -13.42 -5.43 -11.06
N SER A 10 -12.36 -6.05 -11.57
CA SER A 10 -12.04 -7.46 -11.34
C SER A 10 -11.69 -7.78 -9.88
N LEU A 11 -11.31 -6.78 -9.07
CA LEU A 11 -11.18 -6.94 -7.61
C LEU A 11 -12.51 -7.19 -6.89
N ARG A 12 -13.65 -6.92 -7.53
CA ARG A 12 -14.99 -7.19 -6.96
C ARG A 12 -15.59 -8.50 -7.47
N ASP A 13 -14.81 -9.28 -8.22
CA ASP A 13 -15.27 -10.54 -8.79
C ASP A 13 -15.59 -11.57 -7.70
N ARG A 14 -16.61 -12.41 -7.93
CA ARG A 14 -16.99 -13.48 -7.01
C ARG A 14 -15.91 -14.56 -6.94
N GLN A 15 -15.17 -14.78 -8.03
CA GLN A 15 -14.11 -15.77 -8.11
C GLN A 15 -12.82 -15.24 -7.47
N GLU A 16 -12.41 -15.86 -6.36
CA GLU A 16 -11.17 -15.53 -5.65
C GLU A 16 -9.94 -15.52 -6.56
N LYS A 17 -9.84 -16.47 -7.49
CA LYS A 17 -8.72 -16.57 -8.41
C LYS A 17 -8.58 -15.31 -9.29
N VAL A 18 -9.71 -14.73 -9.73
CA VAL A 18 -9.74 -13.47 -10.48
C VAL A 18 -9.30 -12.32 -9.60
N ARG A 19 -9.82 -12.22 -8.36
CA ARG A 19 -9.40 -11.19 -7.40
C ARG A 19 -7.91 -11.25 -7.10
N ARG A 20 -7.34 -12.44 -6.86
CA ARG A 20 -5.91 -12.66 -6.60
C ARG A 20 -5.05 -12.14 -7.75
N TYR A 21 -5.32 -12.55 -8.98
CA TYR A 21 -4.55 -12.09 -10.14
C TYR A 21 -4.73 -10.60 -10.41
N SER A 22 -5.94 -10.09 -10.22
CA SER A 22 -6.22 -8.66 -10.39
C SER A 22 -5.48 -7.82 -9.36
N MET A 23 -5.44 -8.25 -8.09
CA MET A 23 -4.69 -7.57 -7.03
C MET A 23 -3.19 -7.59 -7.31
N ALA A 24 -2.64 -8.73 -7.75
CA ALA A 24 -1.23 -8.83 -8.12
C ALA A 24 -0.89 -7.86 -9.27
N ALA A 25 -1.63 -7.92 -10.38
CA ALA A 25 -1.38 -7.06 -11.55
C ALA A 25 -1.61 -5.57 -11.23
N LEU A 26 -2.64 -5.25 -10.44
CA LEU A 26 -2.90 -3.89 -9.99
C LEU A 26 -1.77 -3.38 -9.09
N GLY A 27 -1.25 -4.23 -8.20
CA GLY A 27 -0.14 -3.89 -7.32
C GLY A 27 1.11 -3.46 -8.08
N GLU A 28 1.49 -4.25 -9.08
CA GLU A 28 2.61 -3.92 -9.98
C GLU A 28 2.37 -2.61 -10.74
N LEU A 29 1.15 -2.40 -11.26
CA LEU A 29 0.81 -1.16 -11.96
C LEU A 29 0.86 0.05 -11.02
N LEU A 30 0.32 -0.06 -9.82
CA LEU A 30 0.36 1.02 -8.83
C LEU A 30 1.80 1.34 -8.41
N PHE A 31 2.62 0.31 -8.22
CA PHE A 31 4.04 0.47 -7.95
C PHE A 31 4.74 1.24 -9.09
N TYR A 32 4.52 0.84 -10.34
CA TYR A 32 5.09 1.56 -11.49
C TYR A 32 4.62 3.00 -11.58
N ILE A 33 3.33 3.28 -11.37
CA ILE A 33 2.80 4.65 -11.33
C ILE A 33 3.51 5.46 -10.23
N SER A 34 3.72 4.84 -9.07
CA SER A 34 4.34 5.51 -7.93
C SER A 34 5.81 5.85 -8.13
N THR A 35 6.59 5.00 -8.83
CA THR A 35 7.99 5.29 -9.17
C THR A 35 8.13 6.40 -10.23
N GLN A 36 7.18 6.51 -11.15
CA GLN A 36 7.17 7.56 -12.18
C GLN A 36 6.77 8.93 -11.63
N SER A 37 5.98 8.96 -10.54
CA SER A 37 5.54 10.23 -9.94
C SER A 37 6.65 11.01 -9.23
N GLU A 38 7.79 10.37 -8.94
CA GLU A 38 8.96 11.00 -8.30
C GLU A 38 10.00 11.55 -9.29
N GLN A 39 9.81 11.42 -10.62
CA GLN A 39 10.75 12.05 -11.56
C GLN A 39 10.68 13.58 -11.44
N PRO A 40 11.80 14.25 -11.11
CA PRO A 40 11.83 15.71 -11.07
C PRO A 40 11.54 16.25 -12.47
N ARG A 41 10.66 17.24 -12.57
CA ARG A 41 10.61 18.14 -13.74
C ARG A 41 11.82 19.08 -13.80
N ASP A 42 12.98 18.62 -13.36
CA ASP A 42 14.23 19.36 -13.40
C ASP A 42 15.14 18.64 -14.39
N ASN A 43 14.93 18.92 -15.68
CA ASN A 43 16.01 19.24 -16.61
C ASN A 43 15.49 19.61 -18.00
N ILE A 44 15.88 20.82 -18.40
CA ILE A 44 15.90 21.42 -19.75
C ILE A 44 14.56 21.99 -20.25
N ALA A 45 14.31 23.27 -19.95
CA ALA A 45 14.37 24.35 -20.96
C ALA A 45 13.73 25.62 -20.37
N ALA A 46 14.59 26.55 -19.95
CA ALA A 46 14.29 27.94 -20.25
C ALA A 46 14.20 28.07 -21.77
N GLU A 47 13.20 28.82 -22.21
CA GLU A 47 12.90 29.23 -23.58
C GLU A 47 12.02 28.32 -24.45
N ILE A 48 10.93 28.96 -24.90
CA ILE A 48 9.95 28.60 -25.93
C ILE A 48 8.78 27.72 -25.46
N GLN A 49 7.74 28.40 -24.96
CA GLN A 49 6.36 27.92 -25.13
C GLN A 49 6.03 27.79 -26.63
N PRO A 50 5.21 26.81 -26.99
CA PRO A 50 3.91 27.20 -27.55
C PRO A 50 2.73 26.65 -26.73
N LYS A 51 1.67 27.46 -26.70
CA LYS A 51 0.30 27.13 -26.31
C LYS A 51 -0.13 25.78 -26.90
N ASP A 52 -0.25 24.77 -26.06
CA ASP A 52 -1.35 23.80 -26.10
C ASP A 52 -1.43 23.08 -24.75
N GLY A 53 -2.54 23.31 -24.05
CA GLY A 53 -2.74 22.95 -22.65
C GLY A 53 -2.94 21.46 -22.41
N ARG A 54 -1.89 20.64 -22.50
CA ARG A 54 -1.90 19.24 -22.05
C ARG A 54 -0.56 18.75 -21.45
N SER A 55 0.03 19.48 -20.51
CA SER A 55 1.17 18.97 -19.72
C SER A 55 0.71 18.24 -18.46
N ALA A 56 -0.09 17.18 -18.63
CA ALA A 56 -0.42 16.21 -17.57
C ALA A 56 -0.98 14.90 -18.14
N THR A 57 -0.19 14.15 -18.90
CA THR A 57 -0.46 12.71 -19.16
C THR A 57 0.00 11.83 -17.98
N GLY A 58 -0.14 12.34 -16.74
CA GLY A 58 0.19 11.59 -15.53
C GLY A 58 -0.94 10.63 -15.18
N TRP A 59 -0.63 9.36 -14.97
CA TRP A 59 -1.60 8.39 -14.47
C TRP A 59 -2.11 8.86 -13.09
N GLN A 60 -3.38 9.25 -13.02
CA GLN A 60 -4.00 9.61 -11.75
C GLN A 60 -4.56 8.36 -11.08
N VAL A 61 -4.10 8.09 -9.85
CA VAL A 61 -4.67 7.05 -8.99
C VAL A 61 -5.89 7.62 -8.24
N PRO A 62 -7.11 7.11 -8.49
CA PRO A 62 -8.31 7.59 -7.79
C PRO A 62 -8.33 7.17 -6.31
N ASN A 63 -8.87 8.00 -5.42
CA ASN A 63 -8.99 7.63 -4.00
C ASN A 63 -9.89 6.40 -3.79
N ALA A 64 -10.90 6.20 -4.65
CA ALA A 64 -11.74 5.00 -4.61
C ALA A 64 -10.94 3.71 -4.83
N LEU A 65 -9.89 3.76 -5.66
CA LEU A 65 -9.00 2.63 -5.89
C LEU A 65 -8.14 2.36 -4.65
N ILE A 66 -7.61 3.42 -4.02
CA ILE A 66 -6.87 3.31 -2.76
C ILE A 66 -7.77 2.65 -1.69
N SER A 67 -9.00 3.14 -1.51
CA SER A 67 -9.95 2.54 -0.57
C SER A 67 -10.24 1.08 -0.88
N LEU A 68 -10.32 0.70 -2.16
CA LEU A 68 -10.52 -0.69 -2.57
C LEU A 68 -9.31 -1.57 -2.20
N VAL A 69 -8.09 -1.14 -2.50
CA VAL A 69 -6.86 -1.86 -2.10
C VAL A 69 -6.79 -2.02 -0.59
N VAL A 70 -7.10 -0.96 0.17
CA VAL A 70 -7.14 -1.01 1.64
C VAL A 70 -8.23 -1.96 2.14
N SER A 71 -9.38 -2.06 1.47
CA SER A 71 -10.43 -2.99 1.85
C SER A 71 -10.02 -4.45 1.71
N MET A 72 -9.08 -4.77 0.81
CA MET A 72 -8.49 -6.11 0.66
C MET A 72 -7.57 -6.48 1.83
N LEU A 73 -7.22 -5.54 2.73
CA LEU A 73 -6.51 -5.86 3.97
C LEU A 73 -7.43 -6.30 5.11
N ARG A 74 -8.76 -6.23 4.95
CA ARG A 74 -9.70 -6.48 6.04
C ARG A 74 -9.66 -7.94 6.53
N LYS A 75 -10.00 -8.14 7.81
CA LYS A 75 -10.21 -9.47 8.37
C LYS A 75 -11.31 -10.20 7.59
N GLY A 76 -11.04 -11.44 7.19
CA GLY A 76 -11.97 -12.28 6.43
C GLY A 76 -11.76 -12.25 4.91
N GLU A 77 -10.87 -11.38 4.40
CA GLU A 77 -10.42 -11.49 3.00
C GLU A 77 -9.59 -12.76 2.80
N ASP A 78 -9.61 -13.27 1.57
CA ASP A 78 -8.75 -14.36 1.13
C ASP A 78 -7.27 -14.07 1.43
N ASP A 79 -6.56 -15.05 2.00
CA ASP A 79 -5.17 -14.91 2.45
C ASP A 79 -4.21 -14.47 1.35
N ILE A 80 -4.37 -15.01 0.14
CA ILE A 80 -3.50 -14.69 -1.00
C ILE A 80 -3.79 -13.27 -1.51
N THR A 81 -5.06 -12.91 -1.63
CA THR A 81 -5.47 -11.54 -2.02
C THR A 81 -4.98 -10.52 -0.99
N GLN A 82 -5.14 -10.80 0.30
CA GLN A 82 -4.67 -9.96 1.38
C GLN A 82 -3.14 -9.81 1.38
N LEU A 83 -2.40 -10.89 1.06
CA LEU A 83 -0.95 -10.85 0.89
C LEU A 83 -0.54 -9.92 -0.25
N TYR A 84 -1.19 -10.00 -1.42
CA TYR A 84 -0.89 -9.12 -2.55
C TYR A 84 -1.23 -7.65 -2.26
N ALA A 85 -2.34 -7.39 -1.58
CA ALA A 85 -2.70 -6.05 -1.13
C ALA A 85 -1.67 -5.49 -0.14
N LEU A 86 -1.21 -6.31 0.80
CA LEU A 86 -0.18 -5.92 1.76
C LEU A 86 1.15 -5.61 1.07
N ARG A 87 1.61 -6.44 0.14
CA ARG A 87 2.82 -6.19 -0.66
C ARG A 87 2.71 -4.93 -1.50
N THR A 88 1.54 -4.68 -2.06
CA THR A 88 1.26 -3.43 -2.79
C THR A 88 1.45 -2.22 -1.90
N ILE A 89 0.88 -2.24 -0.69
CA ILE A 89 1.01 -1.13 0.27
C ILE A 89 2.46 -0.97 0.74
N GLU A 90 3.17 -2.07 1.01
CA GLU A 90 4.60 -2.04 1.37
C GLU A 90 5.45 -1.36 0.28
N ASN A 91 5.23 -1.74 -0.98
CA ASN A 91 5.95 -1.20 -2.13
C ASN A 91 5.65 0.29 -2.34
N ILE A 92 4.38 0.68 -2.22
CA ILE A 92 3.95 2.09 -2.33
C ILE A 92 4.50 2.92 -1.17
N PHE A 93 4.51 2.40 0.06
CA PHE A 93 5.07 3.12 1.21
C PHE A 93 6.59 3.32 1.11
N SER A 94 7.26 2.55 0.26
CA SER A 94 8.67 2.70 -0.04
C SER A 94 8.96 3.88 -0.98
N GLN A 95 7.93 4.48 -1.60
CA GLN A 95 8.02 5.66 -2.48
C GLN A 95 7.91 7.00 -1.73
N GLY A 96 8.06 7.02 -0.41
CA GLY A 96 8.12 8.27 0.34
C GLY A 96 6.78 8.89 0.76
N ALA A 97 6.89 10.12 1.29
CA ALA A 97 5.87 10.74 2.12
C ALA A 97 4.54 11.01 1.41
N GLN A 98 4.60 11.41 0.13
CA GLN A 98 3.41 11.75 -0.65
C GLN A 98 2.47 10.55 -0.78
N TRP A 99 3.01 9.38 -1.14
CA TRP A 99 2.22 8.16 -1.28
C TRP A 99 1.71 7.63 0.05
N VAL A 100 2.55 7.66 1.07
CA VAL A 100 2.14 7.26 2.43
C VAL A 100 1.00 8.14 2.93
N SER A 101 1.09 9.47 2.75
CA SER A 101 0.03 10.40 3.12
C SER A 101 -1.29 10.08 2.43
N ARG A 102 -1.26 9.79 1.11
CA ARG A 102 -2.48 9.46 0.35
C ARG A 102 -3.17 8.17 0.81
N PHE A 103 -2.41 7.19 1.26
CA PHE A 103 -2.94 5.92 1.74
C PHE A 103 -3.30 5.95 3.23
N THR A 104 -2.75 6.87 4.00
CA THR A 104 -2.94 6.89 5.45
C THR A 104 -4.41 7.16 5.79
N SER A 105 -5.01 6.20 6.48
CA SER A 105 -6.37 6.27 7.00
C SER A 105 -6.48 5.39 8.25
N SER A 106 -7.51 5.61 9.06
CA SER A 106 -7.78 4.77 10.22
C SER A 106 -7.93 3.28 9.82
N ASP A 107 -8.59 3.01 8.69
CA ASP A 107 -8.74 1.67 8.14
C ASP A 107 -7.40 0.99 7.84
N VAL A 108 -6.44 1.70 7.23
CA VAL A 108 -5.10 1.17 6.98
C VAL A 108 -4.40 0.80 8.28
N ILE A 109 -4.40 1.72 9.25
CA ILE A 109 -3.77 1.49 10.56
C ILE A 109 -4.40 0.28 11.25
N ASN A 110 -5.74 0.22 11.29
CA ASN A 110 -6.48 -0.88 11.90
C ASN A 110 -6.16 -2.23 11.27
N ASN A 111 -6.17 -2.30 9.94
CA ASN A 111 -5.93 -3.54 9.21
C ASN A 111 -4.46 -4.00 9.35
N LEU A 112 -3.50 -3.10 9.28
CA LEU A 112 -2.08 -3.43 9.48
C LEU A 112 -1.81 -3.91 10.92
N CYS A 113 -2.37 -3.24 11.93
CA CYS A 113 -2.26 -3.68 13.33
C CYS A 113 -2.95 -5.03 13.57
N TYR A 114 -4.04 -5.33 12.86
CA TYR A 114 -4.68 -6.64 12.88
C TYR A 114 -3.75 -7.72 12.29
N ILE A 115 -3.23 -7.51 11.07
CA ILE A 115 -2.36 -8.47 10.40
C ILE A 115 -1.09 -8.72 11.23
N PHE A 116 -0.45 -7.68 11.75
CA PHE A 116 0.75 -7.81 12.58
C PHE A 116 0.56 -8.73 13.82
N ARG A 117 -0.62 -8.69 14.44
CA ARG A 117 -0.96 -9.49 15.63
C ARG A 117 -1.62 -10.83 15.33
N ALA A 118 -1.99 -11.10 14.09
CA ALA A 118 -2.73 -12.30 13.73
C ALA A 118 -1.83 -13.54 13.80
N VAL A 119 -1.89 -14.28 14.90
CA VAL A 119 -1.07 -15.50 15.15
C VAL A 119 -1.24 -16.57 14.06
N GLY A 120 -2.41 -16.64 13.43
CA GLY A 120 -2.67 -17.58 12.33
C GLY A 120 -2.11 -17.15 10.96
N LYS A 121 -1.55 -15.95 10.83
CA LYS A 121 -0.92 -15.48 9.59
C LYS A 121 0.55 -15.87 9.55
N GLN A 122 1.06 -16.09 8.33
CA GLN A 122 2.48 -16.33 8.08
C GLN A 122 3.34 -15.23 8.70
N GLU A 123 4.46 -15.61 9.32
CA GLU A 123 5.34 -14.67 10.01
C GLU A 123 5.83 -13.54 9.08
N SER A 124 6.22 -13.88 7.85
CA SER A 124 6.62 -12.91 6.83
C SER A 124 5.56 -11.85 6.57
N MET A 125 4.29 -12.24 6.50
CA MET A 125 3.16 -11.33 6.29
C MET A 125 2.95 -10.41 7.51
N ARG A 126 3.10 -10.95 8.72
CA ARG A 126 3.03 -10.16 9.96
C ARG A 126 4.15 -9.12 10.00
N LEU A 127 5.39 -9.52 9.72
CA LEU A 127 6.55 -8.62 9.72
C LEU A 127 6.45 -7.55 8.63
N THR A 128 5.95 -7.89 7.43
CA THR A 128 5.65 -6.90 6.39
C THR A 128 4.63 -5.86 6.89
N ALA A 129 3.56 -6.27 7.58
CA ALA A 129 2.60 -5.32 8.15
C ALA A 129 3.24 -4.41 9.20
N GLY A 130 4.12 -4.95 10.05
CA GLY A 130 4.94 -4.15 10.97
C GLY A 130 5.83 -3.14 10.24
N SER A 131 6.50 -3.57 9.18
CA SER A 131 7.34 -2.72 8.32
C SER A 131 6.53 -1.58 7.67
N CYS A 132 5.31 -1.86 7.24
CA CYS A 132 4.38 -0.84 6.73
C CYS A 132 3.99 0.18 7.80
N LEU A 133 3.68 -0.27 9.03
CA LEU A 133 3.34 0.61 10.15
C LEU A 133 4.49 1.55 10.52
N VAL A 134 5.73 1.04 10.54
CA VAL A 134 6.93 1.84 10.82
C VAL A 134 7.10 2.94 9.75
N ARG A 135 7.00 2.60 8.46
CA ARG A 135 7.06 3.60 7.38
C ARG A 135 5.92 4.60 7.45
N LEU A 136 4.69 4.13 7.74
CA LEU A 136 3.51 4.99 7.90
C LEU A 136 3.77 6.05 8.97
N VAL A 137 4.20 5.63 10.16
CA VAL A 137 4.50 6.50 11.28
C VAL A 137 5.66 7.45 10.98
N ARG A 138 6.71 6.97 10.30
CA ARG A 138 7.86 7.80 9.91
C ARG A 138 7.44 8.98 9.03
N PHE A 139 6.54 8.75 8.06
CA PHE A 139 6.10 9.79 7.13
C PHE A 139 4.83 10.53 7.57
N ASN A 140 4.08 9.99 8.54
CA ASN A 140 2.96 10.66 9.18
C ASN A 140 3.05 10.54 10.72
N PRO A 141 3.86 11.38 11.38
CA PRO A 141 4.08 11.30 12.83
C PRO A 141 2.81 11.44 13.68
N THR A 142 1.77 12.10 13.17
CA THR A 142 0.48 12.22 13.88
C THR A 142 -0.20 10.87 14.10
N SER A 143 0.14 9.86 13.28
CA SER A 143 -0.40 8.50 13.40
C SER A 143 0.28 7.66 14.49
N ILE A 144 1.37 8.14 15.12
CA ILE A 144 2.10 7.43 16.19
C ILE A 144 1.15 7.00 17.30
N GLN A 145 0.34 7.93 17.80
CA GLN A 145 -0.57 7.66 18.90
C GLN A 145 -1.55 6.54 18.55
N SER A 146 -2.18 6.62 17.39
CA SER A 146 -3.13 5.60 16.94
C SER A 146 -2.51 4.21 16.75
N VAL A 147 -1.23 4.13 16.38
CA VAL A 147 -0.51 2.86 16.23
C VAL A 147 -0.11 2.30 17.59
N ILE A 148 0.45 3.12 18.48
CA ILE A 148 0.90 2.70 19.83
C ILE A 148 -0.29 2.27 20.69
N GLU A 149 -1.42 2.96 20.62
CA GLU A 149 -2.64 2.56 21.36
C GLU A 149 -3.16 1.19 20.89
N LYS A 150 -2.92 0.84 19.62
CA LYS A 150 -3.35 -0.44 19.05
C LYS A 150 -2.34 -1.56 19.23
N LEU A 151 -1.05 -1.26 19.32
CA LEU A 151 0.02 -2.24 19.48
C LEU A 151 0.65 -2.07 20.86
N SER A 152 0.35 -3.01 21.77
CA SER A 152 1.03 -3.01 23.06
C SER A 152 2.53 -3.24 22.86
N PHE A 153 3.36 -2.68 23.72
CA PHE A 153 4.81 -2.91 23.70
C PHE A 153 5.14 -4.41 23.71
N LYS A 154 4.34 -5.21 24.43
CA LYS A 154 4.45 -6.67 24.50
C LYS A 154 4.20 -7.35 23.15
N ASP A 155 3.20 -6.89 22.38
CA ASP A 155 2.91 -7.44 21.05
C ASP A 155 4.06 -7.16 20.08
N THR A 156 4.60 -5.94 20.13
CA THR A 156 5.74 -5.52 19.32
C THR A 156 6.99 -6.32 19.66
N ALA A 157 7.33 -6.45 20.95
CA ALA A 157 8.46 -7.25 21.41
C ALA A 157 8.31 -8.73 21.03
N ALA A 158 7.12 -9.32 21.21
CA ALA A 158 6.87 -10.72 20.87
C ALA A 158 6.96 -11.01 19.36
N GLY A 159 6.61 -10.04 18.51
CA GLY A 159 6.79 -10.13 17.06
C GLY A 159 8.25 -10.07 16.62
N LEU A 160 9.09 -9.31 17.33
CA LEU A 160 10.51 -9.11 17.01
C LEU A 160 11.43 -10.20 17.59
N VAL A 161 11.14 -10.67 18.80
CA VAL A 161 11.98 -11.67 19.51
C VAL A 161 11.88 -13.06 18.89
N LYS A 162 10.80 -13.37 18.17
CA LYS A 162 10.61 -14.66 17.49
C LYS A 162 11.37 -14.79 16.15
N GLY A 163 12.18 -13.79 15.78
CA GLY A 163 12.91 -13.77 14.52
C GLY A 163 13.61 -15.09 14.19
N SER A 164 13.18 -15.71 13.10
CA SER A 164 13.75 -16.91 12.50
C SER A 164 15.28 -16.82 12.36
N SER A 165 16.02 -17.86 12.81
CA SER A 165 17.45 -18.06 12.54
C SER A 165 17.79 -18.36 11.07
N ARG A 166 17.07 -17.79 10.12
CA ARG A 166 17.33 -17.98 8.67
C ARG A 166 17.31 -16.64 7.97
N GLU A 167 18.40 -15.92 8.14
CA GLU A 167 19.13 -15.28 7.05
C GLU A 167 20.47 -16.01 6.90
#